data_AF-A0AAV5X4F5-F1
#
_entry.id   AF-A0AAV5X4F5-F1
#
_cell.length_a   1.000
_cell.length_b   1.000
_cell.length_c   1.000
_cell.angle_alpha   90.00
_cell.angle_beta   90.00
_cell.angle_gamma   90.00
#
_symmetry.space_group_name_H-M   'P 1'
#
loop_
_entity.id
_entity.type
_entity.pdbx_description
1 polymer ?
#
loop_
_entity_poly.entity_id
_entity_poly.type
_entity_poly.pdbx_seq_one_letter_code
_entity_poly.pdbx_strand_id
1 'polypeptide(L)'
;MRLGRRIGLVGGALLLASSIPAPSAWAVEYRLQVVSLFDTGFASFLRPGEFRDGAAGPGLDRLEASLDRGEVSKGAILFDRRVQPVRESLARAYGGARVIPAVKLGGEGSVVWDEIIWDGTPGERSVWLVSPTVRNLQELYRVALKGSGPLRHFQPYGFPTNGSRATALSLPLNFLWFHEERGTAWDKYLSRGLDLKEGIGAVIGVNTNALFPDQTYLVVAQADAPTIYKAVLVWRERNAERQAPSNQNPIVIR
;
A
#
# COMPACT_ATOMS: atom_id res chain seq x y z
N MET A 1 49.13 60.57 -42.13
CA MET A 1 49.31 60.45 -40.66
C MET A 1 48.12 59.67 -40.12
N ARG A 2 48.32 58.39 -39.76
CA ARG A 2 48.35 57.82 -38.37
C ARG A 2 46.95 57.67 -37.74
N LEU A 3 46.39 56.46 -37.68
CA LEU A 3 46.57 55.37 -36.69
C LEU A 3 45.66 55.54 -35.46
N GLY A 4 44.80 54.55 -35.14
CA GLY A 4 44.12 54.50 -33.85
C GLY A 4 43.07 53.39 -33.67
N ARG A 5 43.52 52.23 -33.16
CA ARG A 5 42.78 51.00 -32.81
C ARG A 5 42.36 51.03 -31.33
N ARG A 6 41.23 50.40 -30.94
CA ARG A 6 40.90 49.72 -29.63
C ARG A 6 39.41 49.31 -29.64
N ILE A 7 39.04 48.03 -29.75
CA ILE A 7 38.94 46.94 -28.75
C ILE A 7 38.04 47.28 -27.55
N GLY A 8 36.96 46.52 -27.40
CA GLY A 8 36.09 46.46 -26.22
C GLY A 8 35.11 45.28 -26.30
N LEU A 9 35.61 44.08 -25.96
CA LEU A 9 34.89 42.80 -25.82
C LEU A 9 34.26 42.75 -24.42
N VAL A 10 32.95 42.57 -24.31
CA VAL A 10 32.23 42.07 -23.11
C VAL A 10 31.01 41.31 -23.68
N GLY A 11 30.96 39.98 -23.70
CA GLY A 11 31.02 39.10 -22.53
C GLY A 11 29.59 38.69 -22.14
N GLY A 12 28.83 38.11 -23.07
CA GLY A 12 27.47 37.61 -22.82
C GLY A 12 27.53 36.14 -22.41
N ALA A 13 27.19 35.88 -21.15
CA ALA A 13 27.24 34.58 -20.50
C ALA A 13 26.46 33.49 -21.26
N LEU A 14 27.14 32.39 -21.59
CA LEU A 14 26.52 31.14 -21.99
C LEU A 14 25.76 30.57 -20.77
N LEU A 15 24.43 30.60 -20.83
CA LEU A 15 23.59 29.82 -19.93
C LEU A 15 23.81 28.34 -20.24
N LEU A 16 24.64 27.69 -19.44
CA LEU A 16 24.73 26.23 -19.34
C LEU A 16 23.38 25.73 -18.83
N ALA A 17 22.51 25.34 -19.76
CA ALA A 17 21.32 24.57 -19.47
C ALA A 17 21.78 23.26 -18.81
N SER A 18 21.56 23.16 -17.50
CA SER A 18 21.66 21.93 -16.73
C SER A 18 20.65 20.93 -17.29
N SER A 19 21.13 20.09 -18.20
CA SER A 19 20.44 18.88 -18.65
C SER A 19 20.35 17.92 -17.46
N ILE A 20 19.32 18.08 -16.64
CA ILE A 20 18.84 17.02 -15.75
C ILE A 20 18.48 15.86 -16.68
N PRO A 21 19.14 14.70 -16.59
CA PRO A 21 18.72 13.54 -17.37
C PRO A 21 17.28 13.23 -16.97
N ALA A 22 16.36 13.35 -17.94
CA ALA A 22 15.00 12.86 -17.76
C ALA A 22 15.10 11.37 -17.40
N PRO A 23 14.35 10.88 -16.39
CA PRO A 23 14.33 9.45 -16.09
C PRO A 23 13.98 8.70 -17.38
N SER A 24 14.81 7.72 -17.71
CA SER A 24 14.72 6.94 -18.94
C SER A 24 13.33 6.33 -19.07
N ALA A 25 12.63 6.67 -20.16
CA ALA A 25 11.28 6.22 -20.52
C ALA A 25 11.26 4.74 -20.96
N TRP A 26 11.92 3.87 -20.21
CA TRP A 26 11.94 2.43 -20.44
C TRP A 26 11.06 1.74 -19.41
N ALA A 27 10.32 0.74 -19.86
CA ALA A 27 9.56 -0.11 -18.96
C ALA A 27 10.54 -0.94 -18.12
N VAL A 28 10.26 -1.03 -16.82
CA VAL A 28 11.06 -1.71 -15.81
C VAL A 28 10.22 -2.82 -15.21
N GLU A 29 10.81 -4.00 -15.00
CA GLU A 29 10.14 -5.10 -14.29
C GLU A 29 10.05 -4.77 -12.79
N TYR A 30 8.85 -4.73 -12.26
CA TYR A 30 8.57 -4.62 -10.83
C TYR A 30 7.89 -5.88 -10.33
N ARG A 31 8.01 -6.11 -9.01
CA ARG A 31 7.35 -7.23 -8.35
C ARG A 31 6.62 -6.77 -7.11
N LEU A 32 5.47 -7.38 -6.82
CA LEU A 32 4.72 -7.20 -5.59
C LEU A 32 4.45 -8.57 -5.00
N GLN A 33 4.91 -8.79 -3.77
CA GLN A 33 4.66 -10.00 -3.01
C GLN A 33 3.66 -9.69 -1.88
N VAL A 34 2.53 -10.40 -1.87
CA VAL A 34 1.45 -10.18 -0.90
C VAL A 34 1.15 -11.46 -0.15
N VAL A 35 1.00 -11.36 1.17
CA VAL A 35 0.51 -12.46 2.00
C VAL A 35 -0.49 -11.92 3.00
N SER A 36 -1.56 -12.68 3.25
CA SER A 36 -2.51 -12.38 4.32
C SER A 36 -2.27 -13.32 5.49
N LEU A 37 -2.17 -12.79 6.70
CA LEU A 37 -1.94 -13.55 7.93
C LEU A 37 -3.04 -13.31 8.96
N PHE A 38 -3.26 -14.28 9.84
CA PHE A 38 -3.94 -14.02 11.10
C PHE A 38 -3.08 -13.15 12.03
N ASP A 39 -3.71 -12.27 12.81
CA ASP A 39 -3.06 -11.41 13.81
C ASP A 39 -2.18 -12.18 14.79
N THR A 40 -2.63 -13.36 15.23
CA THR A 40 -1.84 -14.22 16.13
C THR A 40 -0.53 -14.68 15.50
N GLY A 41 -0.54 -15.03 14.22
CA GLY A 41 0.66 -15.44 13.47
C GLY A 41 1.60 -14.29 13.15
N PHE A 42 1.06 -13.07 12.96
CA PHE A 42 1.88 -11.87 12.84
C PHE A 42 2.51 -11.49 14.18
N ALA A 43 1.69 -11.38 15.24
CA ALA A 43 2.09 -10.94 16.56
C ALA A 43 3.14 -11.85 17.22
N SER A 44 3.22 -13.14 16.87
CA SER A 44 4.24 -14.05 17.39
C SER A 44 5.68 -13.66 17.02
N PHE A 45 5.86 -12.83 15.99
CA PHE A 45 7.18 -12.33 15.59
C PHE A 45 7.60 -11.04 16.30
N LEU A 46 6.63 -10.23 16.73
CA LEU A 46 6.83 -8.84 17.16
C LEU A 46 6.96 -8.73 18.69
N ARG A 47 7.81 -7.79 19.11
CA ARG A 47 7.95 -7.35 20.51
C ARG A 47 7.08 -6.12 20.80
N PRO A 48 6.79 -5.78 22.07
CA PRO A 48 5.91 -4.66 22.43
C PRO A 48 6.25 -3.28 21.82
N GLY A 49 7.52 -3.03 21.44
CA GLY A 49 7.92 -1.79 20.76
C GLY A 49 7.74 -1.78 19.24
N GLU A 50 7.59 -2.96 18.63
CA GLU A 50 7.52 -3.14 17.17
C GLU A 50 6.10 -2.98 16.61
N PHE A 51 5.10 -2.86 17.50
CA PHE A 51 3.71 -2.54 17.13
C PHE A 51 3.44 -1.05 16.96
N ARG A 52 4.44 -0.18 17.18
CA ARG A 52 4.29 1.25 16.92
C ARG A 52 4.08 1.48 15.42
N ASP A 53 3.29 2.50 15.10
CA ASP A 53 3.04 2.87 13.71
C ASP A 53 4.34 3.34 13.04
N GLY A 54 4.62 2.82 11.85
CA GLY A 54 5.85 3.04 11.10
C GLY A 54 7.08 2.31 11.64
N ALA A 55 6.94 1.46 12.68
CA ALA A 55 8.06 0.74 13.25
C ALA A 55 8.62 -0.30 12.29
N ALA A 56 9.95 -0.35 12.20
CA ALA A 56 10.71 -1.49 11.69
C ALA A 56 11.40 -2.17 12.88
N GLY A 57 11.86 -3.41 12.70
CA GLY A 57 12.67 -4.06 13.72
C GLY A 57 12.93 -5.55 13.48
N PRO A 58 13.77 -6.18 14.32
CA PRO A 58 14.19 -7.57 14.15
C PRO A 58 13.05 -8.58 14.11
N GLY A 59 11.90 -8.29 14.72
CA GLY A 59 10.70 -9.13 14.61
C GLY A 59 10.15 -9.14 13.18
N LEU A 60 10.03 -7.98 12.55
CA LEU A 60 9.59 -7.82 11.17
C LEU A 60 10.61 -8.39 10.18
N ASP A 61 11.90 -8.21 10.44
CA ASP A 61 12.97 -8.80 9.61
C ASP A 61 12.92 -10.32 9.63
N ARG A 62 12.70 -10.92 10.83
CA ARG A 62 12.52 -12.37 10.97
C ARG A 62 11.25 -12.86 10.30
N LEU A 63 10.15 -12.10 10.39
CA LEU A 63 8.90 -12.43 9.71
C LEU A 63 9.12 -12.45 8.18
N GLU A 64 9.70 -11.38 7.62
CA GLU A 64 10.01 -11.30 6.19
C GLU A 64 10.86 -12.50 5.75
N ALA A 65 11.96 -12.76 6.46
CA ALA A 65 12.87 -13.85 6.10
C ALA A 65 12.21 -15.23 6.23
N SER A 66 11.30 -15.43 7.19
CA SER A 66 10.56 -16.68 7.36
C SER A 66 9.52 -16.88 6.26
N LEU A 67 8.87 -15.80 5.80
CA LEU A 67 7.96 -15.84 4.66
C LEU A 67 8.72 -16.15 3.36
N ASP A 68 9.88 -15.51 3.14
CA ASP A 68 10.72 -15.75 1.96
C ASP A 68 11.23 -17.20 1.87
N ARG A 69 11.51 -17.83 3.01
CA ARG A 69 11.91 -19.24 3.09
C ARG A 69 10.74 -20.23 3.13
N GLY A 70 9.50 -19.75 3.25
CA GLY A 70 8.32 -20.62 3.39
C GLY A 70 8.21 -21.33 4.74
N GLU A 71 8.83 -20.78 5.79
CA GLU A 71 8.89 -21.37 7.13
C GLU A 71 7.72 -20.96 8.03
N VAL A 72 6.93 -19.96 7.62
CA VAL A 72 5.71 -19.58 8.33
C VAL A 72 4.67 -20.68 8.20
N SER A 73 4.08 -21.08 9.33
CA SER A 73 3.02 -22.10 9.37
C SER A 73 1.88 -21.75 8.41
N LYS A 74 1.47 -22.72 7.59
CA LYS A 74 0.29 -22.56 6.69
C LYS A 74 -0.98 -22.21 7.46
N GLY A 75 -1.12 -22.64 8.71
CA GLY A 75 -2.26 -22.30 9.57
C GLY A 75 -2.31 -20.83 9.99
N ALA A 76 -1.20 -20.09 9.86
CA ALA A 76 -1.15 -18.65 10.10
C ALA A 76 -1.53 -17.83 8.85
N ILE A 77 -1.65 -18.45 7.68
CA ILE A 77 -1.84 -17.78 6.39
C ILE A 77 -3.29 -17.93 5.91
N LEU A 78 -3.82 -16.84 5.35
CA LEU A 78 -5.16 -16.73 4.78
C LEU A 78 -5.09 -16.75 3.24
N PHE A 79 -5.16 -17.95 2.66
CA PHE A 79 -5.07 -18.18 1.21
C PHE A 79 -6.35 -17.85 0.43
N ASP A 80 -7.42 -17.45 1.09
CA ASP A 80 -8.67 -16.98 0.48
C ASP A 80 -8.63 -15.49 0.12
N ARG A 81 -7.50 -14.80 0.36
CA ARG A 81 -7.31 -13.36 0.15
C ARG A 81 -6.25 -13.10 -0.89
N ARG A 82 -6.66 -13.28 -2.14
CA ARG A 82 -5.75 -13.19 -3.28
C ARG A 82 -5.58 -11.75 -3.73
N VAL A 83 -4.35 -11.39 -4.05
CA VAL A 83 -4.06 -10.15 -4.76
C VAL A 83 -4.44 -10.30 -6.24
N GLN A 84 -5.09 -9.28 -6.79
CA GLN A 84 -5.63 -9.29 -8.14
C GLN A 84 -5.34 -7.96 -8.85
N PRO A 85 -5.11 -7.97 -10.18
CA PRO A 85 -5.12 -6.76 -10.96
C PRO A 85 -6.48 -6.09 -10.92
N VAL A 86 -6.48 -4.76 -10.89
CA VAL A 86 -7.71 -3.98 -11.04
C VAL A 86 -7.98 -3.66 -12.51
N ARG A 87 -9.26 -3.44 -12.83
CA ARG A 87 -9.66 -2.89 -14.14
C ARG A 87 -9.06 -1.50 -14.36
N GLU A 88 -8.85 -1.14 -15.61
CA GLU A 88 -8.24 0.14 -16.00
C GLU A 88 -8.93 1.37 -15.38
N SER A 89 -10.28 1.38 -15.37
CA SER A 89 -11.06 2.46 -14.78
C SER A 89 -10.79 2.65 -13.29
N LEU A 90 -10.60 1.54 -12.57
CA LEU A 90 -10.28 1.55 -11.14
C LEU A 90 -8.82 1.99 -10.90
N ALA A 91 -7.87 1.51 -11.72
CA ALA A 91 -6.48 1.98 -11.67
C ALA A 91 -6.43 3.51 -11.82
N ARG A 92 -7.08 4.05 -12.85
CA ARG A 92 -7.16 5.49 -13.11
C ARG A 92 -7.85 6.26 -11.98
N ALA A 93 -8.91 5.72 -11.38
CA ALA A 93 -9.59 6.34 -10.24
C ALA A 93 -8.65 6.51 -9.02
N TYR A 94 -7.68 5.62 -8.87
CA TYR A 94 -6.61 5.68 -7.88
C TYR A 94 -5.33 6.38 -8.39
N GLY A 95 -5.42 7.05 -9.55
CA GLY A 95 -4.32 7.78 -10.19
C GLY A 95 -3.18 6.88 -10.69
N GLY A 96 -3.44 5.58 -10.83
CA GLY A 96 -2.52 4.62 -11.41
C GLY A 96 -2.73 4.39 -12.90
N ALA A 97 -1.71 3.83 -13.53
CA ALA A 97 -1.75 3.30 -14.88
C ALA A 97 -2.24 1.85 -14.86
N ARG A 98 -2.84 1.43 -15.98
CA ARG A 98 -3.13 0.01 -16.21
C ARG A 98 -1.84 -0.70 -16.56
N VAL A 99 -1.59 -1.80 -15.87
CA VAL A 99 -0.49 -2.72 -16.17
C VAL A 99 -1.04 -4.12 -16.44
N ILE A 100 -0.31 -4.93 -17.20
CA ILE A 100 -0.66 -6.32 -17.48
C ILE A 100 0.31 -7.20 -16.69
N PRO A 101 -0.12 -7.80 -15.57
CA PRO A 101 0.78 -8.60 -14.76
C PRO A 101 0.80 -10.08 -15.15
N ALA A 102 1.90 -10.74 -14.83
CA ALA A 102 1.91 -12.17 -14.52
C ALA A 102 1.64 -12.35 -13.02
N VAL A 103 0.69 -13.24 -12.67
CA VAL A 103 0.32 -13.53 -11.29
C VAL A 103 0.66 -14.98 -10.95
N LYS A 104 1.41 -15.18 -9.87
CA LYS A 104 1.68 -16.49 -9.26
C LYS A 104 1.04 -16.52 -7.89
N LEU A 105 0.14 -17.47 -7.66
CA LEU A 105 -0.53 -17.60 -6.36
C LEU A 105 0.34 -18.41 -5.39
N GLY A 106 0.41 -17.97 -4.14
CA GLY A 106 1.04 -18.71 -3.06
C GLY A 106 0.17 -19.86 -2.54
N GLY A 107 0.74 -20.68 -1.66
CA GLY A 107 0.09 -21.80 -0.96
C GLY A 107 0.48 -23.18 -1.48
N GLU A 108 1.07 -23.24 -2.69
CA GLU A 108 1.65 -24.45 -3.24
C GLU A 108 3.08 -24.67 -2.73
N GLY A 109 3.38 -25.88 -2.26
CA GLY A 109 4.70 -26.20 -1.70
C GLY A 109 5.07 -25.32 -0.51
N SER A 110 6.28 -24.74 -0.56
CA SER A 110 6.81 -23.78 0.42
C SER A 110 6.56 -22.32 0.04
N VAL A 111 6.00 -22.02 -1.14
CA VAL A 111 5.76 -20.63 -1.56
C VAL A 111 4.52 -20.11 -0.84
N VAL A 112 4.67 -19.04 -0.05
CA VAL A 112 3.57 -18.45 0.73
C VAL A 112 3.06 -17.12 0.16
N TRP A 113 3.90 -16.42 -0.60
CA TRP A 113 3.57 -15.16 -1.24
C TRP A 113 2.70 -15.39 -2.48
N ASP A 114 1.63 -14.59 -2.63
CA ASP A 114 1.15 -14.27 -3.96
C ASP A 114 2.13 -13.27 -4.59
N GLU A 115 2.65 -13.57 -5.78
CA GLU A 115 3.59 -12.72 -6.50
C GLU A 115 2.95 -12.16 -7.78
N ILE A 116 3.03 -10.86 -7.93
CA ILE A 116 2.66 -10.13 -9.15
C ILE A 116 3.95 -9.60 -9.77
N ILE A 117 4.15 -9.85 -11.05
CA ILE A 117 5.27 -9.32 -11.84
C ILE A 117 4.68 -8.50 -12.98
N TRP A 118 5.16 -7.28 -13.19
CA TRP A 118 4.70 -6.44 -14.30
C TRP A 118 5.82 -5.54 -14.82
N ASP A 119 5.74 -5.20 -16.10
CA ASP A 119 6.51 -4.11 -16.68
C ASP A 119 5.76 -2.79 -16.47
N GLY A 120 6.44 -1.78 -15.96
CA GLY A 120 5.85 -0.48 -15.68
C GLY A 120 6.81 0.68 -15.93
N THR A 121 6.29 1.90 -15.94
CA THR A 121 7.09 3.10 -16.14
C THR A 121 7.45 3.76 -14.79
N PRO A 122 8.74 4.01 -14.52
CA PRO A 122 9.17 4.77 -13.35
C PRO A 122 8.36 6.05 -13.13
N GLY A 123 7.97 6.31 -11.88
CA GLY A 123 7.15 7.46 -11.49
C GLY A 123 5.64 7.29 -11.68
N GLU A 124 5.19 6.29 -12.45
CA GLU A 124 3.78 5.92 -12.51
C GLU A 124 3.34 5.18 -11.24
N ARG A 125 2.03 4.99 -11.10
CA ARG A 125 1.44 4.19 -10.01
C ARG A 125 0.75 2.96 -10.54
N SER A 126 0.86 1.85 -9.84
CA SER A 126 0.06 0.64 -10.07
C SER A 126 -0.84 0.38 -8.85
N VAL A 127 -1.97 -0.28 -9.08
CA VAL A 127 -3.00 -0.49 -8.06
C VAL A 127 -3.44 -1.95 -8.08
N TRP A 128 -3.51 -2.55 -6.90
CA TRP A 128 -3.79 -3.97 -6.73
C TRP A 128 -4.88 -4.16 -5.68
N LEU A 129 -5.85 -5.01 -5.96
CA LEU A 129 -6.93 -5.30 -5.02
C LEU A 129 -6.65 -6.62 -4.32
N VAL A 130 -6.72 -6.61 -2.99
CA VAL A 130 -6.82 -7.82 -2.18
C VAL A 130 -8.22 -7.84 -1.59
N SER A 131 -8.97 -8.87 -1.94
CA SER A 131 -10.31 -9.09 -1.41
C SER A 131 -10.49 -10.56 -1.02
N PRO A 132 -11.20 -10.85 0.08
CA PRO A 132 -11.50 -12.23 0.44
C PRO A 132 -12.50 -12.85 -0.53
N THR A 133 -12.28 -14.12 -0.91
CA THR A 133 -13.18 -14.88 -1.78
C THR A 133 -14.32 -15.56 -1.03
N VAL A 134 -14.23 -15.65 0.30
CA VAL A 134 -15.27 -16.20 1.17
C VAL A 134 -15.73 -15.18 2.20
N ARG A 135 -16.99 -15.32 2.64
CA ARG A 135 -17.56 -14.45 3.69
C ARG A 135 -17.03 -14.89 5.04
N ASN A 136 -16.29 -14.01 5.70
CA ASN A 136 -15.73 -14.23 7.02
C ASN A 136 -15.96 -12.99 7.90
N LEU A 137 -16.17 -13.20 9.20
CA LEU A 137 -16.26 -12.14 10.22
C LEU A 137 -14.85 -11.61 10.54
N GLN A 138 -14.15 -11.06 9.56
CA GLN A 138 -12.77 -10.59 9.74
C GLN A 138 -12.57 -9.17 9.21
N GLU A 139 -11.73 -8.42 9.91
CA GLU A 139 -11.31 -7.07 9.53
C GLU A 139 -9.80 -7.00 9.33
N LEU A 140 -9.38 -6.10 8.44
CA LEU A 140 -7.96 -5.79 8.31
C LEU A 140 -7.54 -4.93 9.50
N TYR A 141 -6.64 -5.46 10.31
CA TYR A 141 -6.23 -4.82 11.56
C TYR A 141 -4.91 -4.08 11.45
N ARG A 142 -3.94 -4.65 10.73
CA ARG A 142 -2.59 -4.10 10.56
C ARG A 142 -2.10 -4.41 9.15
N VAL A 143 -1.12 -3.64 8.70
CA VAL A 143 -0.36 -3.95 7.49
C VAL A 143 1.13 -3.83 7.78
N ALA A 144 1.96 -4.64 7.16
CA ALA A 144 3.39 -4.40 7.08
C ALA A 144 3.78 -4.21 5.62
N LEU A 145 4.44 -3.10 5.30
CA LEU A 145 4.73 -2.70 3.93
C LEU A 145 6.23 -2.48 3.73
N LYS A 146 6.71 -2.91 2.56
CA LYS A 146 8.08 -2.74 2.11
C LYS A 146 8.08 -2.22 0.67
N GLY A 147 8.79 -1.12 0.45
CA GLY A 147 9.18 -0.67 -0.89
C GLY A 147 10.68 -0.41 -0.91
N SER A 148 11.11 0.86 -0.85
CA SER A 148 12.54 1.22 -0.81
C SER A 148 13.25 0.89 0.50
N GLY A 149 12.54 0.97 1.62
CA GLY A 149 13.07 0.75 2.96
C GLY A 149 12.87 -0.68 3.51
N PRO A 150 13.13 -0.89 4.82
CA PRO A 150 12.80 -2.15 5.50
C PRO A 150 11.29 -2.36 5.58
N LEU A 151 10.87 -3.59 5.89
CA LEU A 151 9.46 -3.88 6.20
C LEU A 151 9.05 -3.10 7.46
N ARG A 152 8.01 -2.27 7.33
CA ARG A 152 7.47 -1.44 8.42
C ARG A 152 6.03 -1.78 8.71
N HIS A 153 5.69 -1.86 9.99
CA HIS A 153 4.33 -2.06 10.46
C HIS A 153 3.55 -0.74 10.49
N PHE A 154 2.30 -0.77 10.03
CA PHE A 154 1.36 0.35 10.07
C PHE A 154 -0.02 -0.09 10.57
N GLN A 155 -0.65 0.79 11.33
CA GLN A 155 -2.04 0.68 11.72
C GLN A 155 -2.90 1.45 10.69
N PRO A 156 -3.96 0.84 10.14
CA PRO A 156 -4.91 1.57 9.29
C PRO A 156 -5.63 2.66 10.10
N TYR A 157 -5.54 3.91 9.65
CA TYR A 157 -6.23 5.05 10.26
C TYR A 157 -7.14 5.76 9.26
N GLY A 158 -8.21 6.38 9.76
CA GLY A 158 -8.94 7.37 8.98
C GLY A 158 -8.06 8.58 8.59
N PHE A 159 -8.60 9.53 7.85
CA PHE A 159 -7.88 10.76 7.52
C PHE A 159 -7.36 11.45 8.80
N PRO A 160 -6.03 11.66 8.92
CA PRO A 160 -5.48 12.36 10.07
C PRO A 160 -6.00 13.80 10.13
N THR A 161 -6.44 14.23 11.30
CA THR A 161 -7.03 15.58 11.53
C THR A 161 -5.98 16.70 11.57
N ASN A 162 -4.71 16.34 11.76
CA ASN A 162 -3.56 17.25 11.77
C ASN A 162 -2.98 17.53 10.36
N GLY A 163 -3.64 17.04 9.30
CA GLY A 163 -3.16 17.17 7.92
C GLY A 163 -1.97 16.27 7.57
N SER A 164 -1.57 15.34 8.45
CA SER A 164 -0.56 14.34 8.10
C SER A 164 -1.12 13.31 7.13
N ARG A 165 -0.22 12.62 6.43
CA ARG A 165 -0.55 11.49 5.58
C ARG A 165 -0.30 10.19 6.33
N ALA A 166 -1.05 9.15 5.99
CA ALA A 166 -0.92 7.81 6.53
C ALA A 166 -0.51 6.85 5.41
N THR A 167 0.44 5.95 5.69
CA THR A 167 0.83 4.89 4.74
C THR A 167 -0.29 3.84 4.60
N ALA A 168 -1.10 3.65 5.64
CA ALA A 168 -2.28 2.80 5.66
C ALA A 168 -3.52 3.64 5.98
N LEU A 169 -4.33 3.95 4.97
CA LEU A 169 -5.52 4.80 5.07
C LEU A 169 -6.80 3.95 5.07
N SER A 170 -7.65 4.14 6.06
CA SER A 170 -8.92 3.44 6.24
C SER A 170 -10.10 4.34 5.90
N LEU A 171 -10.96 3.89 4.99
CA LEU A 171 -12.13 4.62 4.50
C LEU A 171 -13.34 3.69 4.39
N PRO A 172 -14.56 4.19 4.58
CA PRO A 172 -15.76 3.37 4.34
C PRO A 172 -15.77 2.84 2.90
N LEU A 173 -16.04 1.55 2.71
CA LEU A 173 -15.97 0.91 1.40
C LEU A 173 -16.98 1.51 0.40
N ASN A 174 -18.19 1.85 0.87
CA ASN A 174 -19.20 2.53 0.07
C ASN A 174 -18.76 3.93 -0.40
N PHE A 175 -17.97 4.63 0.42
CA PHE A 175 -17.38 5.91 0.04
C PHE A 175 -16.34 5.72 -1.08
N LEU A 176 -15.49 4.70 -0.99
CA LEU A 176 -14.53 4.37 -2.04
C LEU A 176 -15.23 4.06 -3.36
N TRP A 177 -16.19 3.13 -3.36
CA TRP A 177 -16.95 2.75 -4.55
C TRP A 177 -17.62 3.96 -5.23
N PHE A 178 -18.25 4.84 -4.44
CA PHE A 178 -18.87 6.06 -4.96
C PHE A 178 -17.87 6.96 -5.74
N HIS A 179 -16.64 7.07 -5.26
CA HIS A 179 -15.61 7.90 -5.88
C HIS A 179 -14.83 7.18 -6.99
N GLU A 180 -14.72 5.85 -6.93
CA GLU A 180 -14.19 5.00 -7.98
C GLU A 180 -15.02 5.05 -9.25
N GLU A 181 -16.35 4.93 -9.12
CA GLU A 181 -17.29 5.04 -10.23
C GLU A 181 -17.18 6.38 -10.95
N ARG A 182 -16.83 7.44 -10.22
CA ARG A 182 -16.65 8.79 -10.74
C ARG A 182 -15.23 9.07 -11.23
N GLY A 183 -14.29 8.16 -11.00
CA GLY A 183 -12.88 8.37 -11.33
C GLY A 183 -12.22 9.47 -10.51
N THR A 184 -12.71 9.77 -9.30
CA THR A 184 -12.27 10.93 -8.50
C THR A 184 -11.59 10.59 -7.17
N ALA A 185 -11.40 9.30 -6.85
CA ALA A 185 -10.88 8.87 -5.56
C ALA A 185 -9.49 9.47 -5.27
N TRP A 186 -8.58 9.45 -6.25
CA TRP A 186 -7.22 9.97 -6.08
C TRP A 186 -7.16 11.48 -5.88
N ASP A 187 -7.61 12.24 -6.89
CA ASP A 187 -7.40 13.69 -6.94
C ASP A 187 -8.12 14.43 -5.81
N LYS A 188 -9.30 13.93 -5.41
CA LYS A 188 -10.09 14.57 -4.36
C LYS A 188 -9.68 14.14 -2.95
N TYR A 189 -9.24 12.90 -2.77
CA TYR A 189 -9.10 12.31 -1.43
C TYR A 189 -7.74 11.66 -1.20
N LEU A 190 -7.40 10.60 -1.94
CA LEU A 190 -6.26 9.76 -1.60
C LEU A 190 -4.93 10.50 -1.72
N SER A 191 -4.76 11.38 -2.71
CA SER A 191 -3.54 12.18 -2.90
C SER A 191 -3.17 13.07 -1.69
N ARG A 192 -4.16 13.42 -0.87
CA ARG A 192 -3.99 14.29 0.31
C ARG A 192 -3.71 13.52 1.58
N GLY A 193 -4.17 12.26 1.68
CA GLY A 193 -4.11 11.46 2.90
C GLY A 193 -3.21 10.23 2.83
N LEU A 194 -2.91 9.71 1.64
CA LEU A 194 -2.06 8.52 1.48
C LEU A 194 -0.58 8.93 1.38
N ASP A 195 0.27 8.38 2.24
CA ASP A 195 1.72 8.51 2.14
C ASP A 195 2.30 7.38 1.28
N LEU A 196 3.07 7.75 0.26
CA LEU A 196 3.77 6.83 -0.65
C LEU A 196 5.28 7.08 -0.66
N LYS A 197 5.85 7.74 0.37
CA LYS A 197 7.29 8.07 0.44
C LYS A 197 8.21 6.85 0.28
N GLU A 198 7.80 5.69 0.78
CA GLU A 198 8.57 4.44 0.66
C GLU A 198 8.16 3.62 -0.58
N GLY A 199 7.37 4.20 -1.49
CA GLY A 199 6.97 3.57 -2.76
C GLY A 199 5.73 2.68 -2.69
N ILE A 200 5.15 2.43 -1.52
CA ILE A 200 3.93 1.63 -1.37
C ILE A 200 3.06 2.15 -0.22
N GLY A 201 1.74 2.11 -0.42
CA GLY A 201 0.73 2.41 0.59
C GLY A 201 -0.50 1.52 0.43
N ALA A 202 -1.33 1.48 1.46
CA ALA A 202 -2.56 0.69 1.48
C ALA A 202 -3.78 1.59 1.75
N VAL A 203 -4.84 1.40 0.96
CA VAL A 203 -6.17 1.98 1.20
C VAL A 203 -7.10 0.85 1.58
N ILE A 204 -7.64 0.89 2.79
CA ILE A 204 -8.51 -0.13 3.36
C ILE A 204 -9.95 0.36 3.22
N GLY A 205 -10.73 -0.32 2.39
CA GLY A 205 -12.17 -0.16 2.30
C GLY A 205 -12.86 -0.94 3.41
N VAL A 206 -13.19 -0.25 4.50
CA VAL A 206 -13.87 -0.83 5.64
C VAL A 206 -15.32 -1.13 5.30
N ASN A 207 -15.70 -2.40 5.39
CA ASN A 207 -17.08 -2.80 5.17
C ASN A 207 -17.93 -2.38 6.37
N THR A 208 -19.03 -1.65 6.13
CA THR A 208 -19.95 -1.25 7.20
C THR A 208 -20.78 -2.43 7.70
N ASN A 209 -20.97 -3.47 6.89
CA ASN A 209 -21.61 -4.70 7.30
C ASN A 209 -20.57 -5.67 7.86
N ALA A 210 -20.64 -5.94 9.16
CA ALA A 210 -19.70 -6.81 9.88
C ALA A 210 -19.64 -8.27 9.37
N LEU A 211 -20.66 -8.71 8.61
CA LEU A 211 -20.70 -10.03 7.98
C LEU A 211 -19.81 -10.14 6.75
N PHE A 212 -19.34 -9.01 6.23
CA PHE A 212 -18.49 -8.94 5.05
C PHE A 212 -17.12 -8.39 5.44
N PRO A 213 -16.05 -8.97 4.91
CA PRO A 213 -14.72 -8.52 5.24
C PRO A 213 -14.37 -7.24 4.47
N ASP A 214 -13.30 -6.59 4.93
CA ASP A 214 -12.74 -5.41 4.31
C ASP A 214 -12.07 -5.74 2.96
N GLN A 215 -11.87 -4.69 2.15
CA GLN A 215 -11.07 -4.76 0.93
C GLN A 215 -9.82 -3.90 1.07
N THR A 216 -8.72 -4.33 0.48
CA THR A 216 -7.45 -3.58 0.53
C THR A 216 -6.98 -3.26 -0.88
N TYR A 217 -6.77 -1.98 -1.16
CA TYR A 217 -6.14 -1.49 -2.37
C TYR A 217 -4.68 -1.14 -2.07
N LEU A 218 -3.75 -1.91 -2.59
CA LEU A 218 -2.33 -1.61 -2.53
C LEU A 218 -1.98 -0.65 -3.67
N VAL A 219 -1.45 0.52 -3.34
CA VAL A 219 -1.01 1.53 -4.30
C VAL A 219 0.50 1.57 -4.28
N VAL A 220 1.12 1.27 -5.42
CA VAL A 220 2.58 1.23 -5.58
C VAL A 220 3.00 2.41 -6.45
N ALA A 221 3.89 3.26 -5.94
CA ALA A 221 4.62 4.24 -6.73
C ALA A 221 5.88 3.58 -7.28
N GLN A 222 5.95 3.45 -8.61
CA GLN A 222 6.97 2.70 -9.32
C GLN A 222 8.31 3.43 -9.22
N ALA A 223 9.30 2.78 -8.60
CA ALA A 223 10.61 3.37 -8.34
C ALA A 223 11.44 3.52 -9.63
N ASP A 224 12.53 4.27 -9.58
CA ASP A 224 13.43 4.49 -10.72
C ASP A 224 14.14 3.22 -11.20
N ALA A 225 14.18 2.17 -10.37
CA ALA A 225 14.84 0.90 -10.63
C ALA A 225 13.92 -0.29 -10.31
N PRO A 226 14.20 -1.50 -10.88
CA PRO A 226 13.48 -2.72 -10.53
C PRO A 226 13.39 -2.91 -9.02
N THR A 227 12.18 -3.08 -8.51
CA THR A 227 11.92 -3.13 -7.07
C THR A 227 10.94 -4.24 -6.74
N ILE A 228 11.22 -4.96 -5.66
CA ILE A 228 10.30 -5.94 -5.06
C ILE A 228 9.61 -5.27 -3.88
N TYR A 229 8.35 -4.91 -4.07
CA TYR A 229 7.47 -4.44 -3.02
C TYR A 229 6.89 -5.62 -2.26
N LYS A 230 6.67 -5.48 -0.95
CA LYS A 230 6.01 -6.51 -0.14
C LYS A 230 4.90 -5.93 0.70
N ALA A 231 3.84 -6.71 0.86
CA ALA A 231 2.71 -6.39 1.73
C ALA A 231 2.28 -7.62 2.55
N VAL A 232 2.37 -7.50 3.87
CA VAL A 232 1.76 -8.43 4.82
C VAL A 232 0.46 -7.80 5.31
N LEU A 233 -0.66 -8.43 4.99
CA LEU A 233 -1.99 -7.99 5.41
C LEU A 233 -2.42 -8.79 6.63
N VAL A 234 -2.66 -8.12 7.75
CA VAL A 234 -2.92 -8.79 9.03
C VAL A 234 -4.39 -8.66 9.37
N TRP A 235 -5.04 -9.80 9.52
CA TRP A 235 -6.48 -9.91 9.72
C TRP A 235 -6.78 -10.47 11.10
N ARG A 236 -7.87 -9.98 11.69
CA ARG A 236 -8.40 -10.54 12.93
C ARG A 236 -9.89 -10.75 12.82
N GLU A 237 -10.45 -11.51 13.74
CA GLU A 237 -11.89 -11.61 13.90
C GLU A 237 -12.49 -10.25 14.27
N ARG A 238 -13.60 -9.90 13.62
CA ARG A 238 -14.32 -8.66 13.88
C ARG A 238 -15.17 -8.84 15.14
N ASN A 239 -14.96 -7.97 16.11
CA ASN A 239 -15.80 -7.93 17.32
C ASN A 239 -17.21 -7.41 16.97
N ALA A 240 -18.16 -8.31 16.76
CA ALA A 240 -19.56 -7.98 16.41
C ALA A 240 -20.30 -7.22 17.54
N GLU A 241 -19.83 -7.27 18.79
CA GLU A 241 -20.52 -6.70 19.96
C GLU A 241 -20.40 -5.17 20.10
N ARG A 242 -19.47 -4.48 19.41
CA ARG A 242 -19.32 -3.02 19.54
C ARG A 242 -20.43 -2.20 18.87
N GLN A 243 -21.39 -2.83 18.19
CA GLN A 243 -22.47 -2.15 17.47
C GLN A 243 -23.88 -2.38 18.06
N ALA A 244 -24.01 -3.00 19.22
CA ALA A 244 -25.27 -2.93 19.95
C ALA A 244 -25.35 -1.58 20.69
N PRO A 245 -26.32 -0.70 20.41
CA PRO A 245 -26.58 0.41 21.32
C PRO A 245 -26.93 -0.18 22.68
N SER A 246 -26.15 0.18 23.69
CA SER A 246 -26.41 -0.18 25.08
C SER A 246 -27.73 0.46 25.53
N ASN A 247 -28.85 -0.21 25.28
CA ASN A 247 -30.09 0.02 26.03
C ASN A 247 -29.93 -0.64 27.41
N GLN A 248 -29.07 -0.07 28.24
CA GLN A 248 -29.11 -0.27 29.69
C GLN A 248 -29.63 1.01 30.32
N ASN A 249 -30.95 1.22 30.24
CA ASN A 249 -31.62 2.00 31.26
C ASN A 249 -31.76 1.10 32.48
N PRO A 250 -31.21 1.46 33.66
CA PRO A 250 -31.54 0.74 34.87
C PRO A 250 -33.02 0.97 35.19
N ILE A 251 -33.79 -0.12 35.28
CA ILE A 251 -35.13 -0.09 35.87
C ILE A 251 -34.94 0.27 37.35
N VAL A 252 -35.24 1.51 37.70
CA VAL A 252 -35.41 1.91 39.10
C VAL A 252 -36.79 1.40 39.52
N ILE A 253 -36.82 0.27 40.23
CA ILE A 253 -38.01 -0.13 40.97
C ILE A 253 -38.05 0.76 42.22
N ARG A 254 -39.09 1.60 42.31
CA ARG A 254 -39.49 2.28 43.54
C ARG A 254 -40.63 1.51 44.18
#